data_AF-A0A0G0D1P7-F1
#
_entry.id   AF-A0A0G0D1P7-F1
#
_cell.length_a   1.000
_cell.length_b   1.000
_cell.length_c   1.000
_cell.angle_alpha   90.00
_cell.angle_beta   90.00
_cell.angle_gamma   90.00
#
_symmetry.space_group_name_H-M   'P 1'
#
loop_
_entity.id
_entity.type
_entity.pdbx_description
1 polymer ?
#
loop_
_entity_poly.entity_id
_entity_poly.type
_entity_poly.pdbx_seq_one_letter_code
_entity_poly.pdbx_strand_id
1 'polypeptide(L)'
;GFHFDARKNTLEYDDVMNHQRKVIYQRRQKMMRSNKEEIENLLNQILENKENKKESEKIIEEKRNKLGDEVFFETVRRIALYTTDTLWMEHLEAMDYLRSSVNLRAYGQREPIVEYKKEGLFMFKEMEKAFKEQVFSLIQTINVEIQPKMEESSPKQTLVTSHNEPNEFSDTKKLAEKKSNIGRNDPCPCSSGRKYKKCHGA
;
A
#
# COMPACT_ATOMS: atom_id res chain seq x y z
N GLY A 1 4.65 40.78 -2.80
CA GLY A 1 5.19 41.07 -1.46
C GLY A 1 5.90 39.82 -1.02
N PHE A 2 7.15 39.92 -0.56
CA PHE A 2 8.11 38.81 -0.54
C PHE A 2 7.56 37.43 -0.08
N HIS A 3 6.81 37.37 1.02
CA HIS A 3 6.22 36.13 1.53
C HIS A 3 5.08 35.55 0.66
N PHE A 4 4.37 36.39 -0.09
CA PHE A 4 3.37 35.93 -1.05
C PHE A 4 4.04 35.27 -2.27
N ASP A 5 5.09 35.90 -2.80
CA ASP A 5 5.77 35.44 -4.02
C ASP A 5 6.50 34.09 -3.77
N ALA A 6 7.13 33.92 -2.60
CA ALA A 6 7.74 32.65 -2.20
C ALA A 6 6.74 31.50 -2.06
N ARG A 7 5.56 31.78 -1.48
CA ARG A 7 4.48 30.78 -1.34
C ARG A 7 3.88 30.40 -2.69
N LYS A 8 3.65 31.38 -3.57
CA LYS A 8 3.14 31.15 -4.92
C LYS A 8 4.07 30.21 -5.69
N ASN A 9 5.38 30.49 -5.66
CA ASN A 9 6.36 29.63 -6.33
C ASN A 9 6.34 28.20 -5.79
N THR A 10 6.31 28.01 -4.47
CA THR A 10 6.21 26.69 -3.84
C THR A 10 4.94 25.93 -4.25
N LEU A 11 3.81 26.63 -4.32
CA LEU A 11 2.53 26.05 -4.73
C LEU A 11 2.58 25.55 -6.18
N GLU A 12 3.22 26.28 -7.09
CA GLU A 12 3.31 25.88 -8.50
C GLU A 12 4.08 24.56 -8.71
N TYR A 13 5.11 24.28 -7.90
CA TYR A 13 5.82 22.99 -7.91
C TYR A 13 4.96 21.87 -7.33
N ASP A 14 4.25 22.15 -6.24
CA ASP A 14 3.37 21.17 -5.59
C ASP A 14 2.17 20.80 -6.48
N ASP A 15 1.62 21.76 -7.23
CA ASP A 15 0.53 21.52 -8.16
C ASP A 15 0.86 20.44 -9.19
N VAL A 16 2.08 20.45 -9.74
CA VAL A 16 2.55 19.41 -10.69
C VAL A 16 2.57 18.04 -10.01
N MET A 17 3.15 17.95 -8.81
CA MET A 17 3.22 16.72 -8.04
C MET A 17 1.84 16.21 -7.61
N ASN A 18 0.94 17.11 -7.26
CA ASN A 18 -0.42 16.79 -6.84
C ASN A 18 -1.22 16.19 -8.00
N HIS A 19 -1.07 16.70 -9.22
CA HIS A 19 -1.68 16.10 -10.41
C HIS A 19 -1.19 14.65 -10.62
N GLN A 20 0.12 14.43 -10.57
CA GLN A 20 0.70 13.10 -10.71
C GLN A 20 0.25 12.15 -9.57
N ARG A 21 0.27 12.63 -8.33
CA ARG A 21 -0.17 11.89 -7.14
C ARG A 21 -1.63 11.44 -7.26
N LYS A 22 -2.53 12.31 -7.75
CA LYS A 22 -3.94 11.96 -7.97
C LYS A 22 -4.08 10.77 -8.92
N VAL A 23 -3.33 10.75 -10.03
CA VAL A 23 -3.34 9.64 -10.99
C VAL A 23 -2.88 8.34 -10.33
N ILE A 24 -1.75 8.37 -9.63
CA ILE A 24 -1.19 7.19 -8.97
C ILE A 24 -2.11 6.67 -7.85
N TYR A 25 -2.65 7.56 -7.02
CA TYR A 25 -3.54 7.16 -5.94
C TYR A 25 -4.88 6.64 -6.44
N GLN A 26 -5.42 7.18 -7.53
CA GLN A 26 -6.60 6.62 -8.19
C GLN A 26 -6.34 5.21 -8.71
N ARG A 27 -5.21 4.97 -9.40
CA ARG A 27 -4.83 3.62 -9.85
C ARG A 27 -4.69 2.66 -8.66
N ARG A 28 -3.95 3.07 -7.63
CA ARG A 28 -3.73 2.27 -6.43
C ARG A 28 -5.05 1.92 -5.74
N GLN A 29 -5.96 2.87 -5.60
CA GLN A 29 -7.28 2.66 -5.02
C GLN A 29 -8.13 1.69 -5.84
N LYS A 30 -8.10 1.79 -7.18
CA LYS A 30 -8.77 0.83 -8.08
C LYS A 30 -8.26 -0.59 -7.88
N MET A 31 -6.93 -0.76 -7.79
CA MET A 31 -6.32 -2.08 -7.55
C MET A 31 -6.67 -2.63 -6.15
N MET A 32 -6.69 -1.80 -5.12
CA MET A 32 -7.04 -2.20 -3.75
C MET A 32 -8.48 -2.69 -3.61
N ARG A 33 -9.42 -2.07 -4.34
CA ARG A 33 -10.86 -2.41 -4.28
C ARG A 33 -11.19 -3.77 -4.91
N SER A 34 -10.20 -4.48 -5.46
CA SER A 34 -10.31 -5.87 -5.90
C SER A 34 -11.38 -6.15 -6.96
N ASN A 35 -11.75 -5.15 -7.78
CA ASN A 35 -12.64 -5.36 -8.90
C ASN A 35 -11.89 -6.07 -10.04
N LYS A 36 -12.38 -7.23 -10.49
CA LYS A 36 -11.79 -7.99 -11.61
C LYS A 36 -11.77 -7.15 -12.90
N GLU A 37 -12.82 -6.38 -13.15
CA GLU A 37 -12.95 -5.52 -14.34
C GLU A 37 -11.83 -4.49 -14.43
N GLU A 38 -11.42 -3.90 -13.30
CA GLU A 38 -10.33 -2.90 -13.27
C GLU A 38 -8.98 -3.55 -13.59
N ILE A 39 -8.78 -4.81 -13.20
CA ILE A 39 -7.56 -5.56 -13.52
C ILE A 39 -7.57 -5.95 -15.00
N GLU A 40 -8.70 -6.38 -15.55
CA GLU A 40 -8.82 -6.63 -16.99
C GLU A 40 -8.56 -5.36 -17.81
N ASN A 41 -9.12 -4.23 -17.39
CA ASN A 41 -8.84 -2.94 -18.02
C ASN A 41 -7.36 -2.58 -17.97
N LEU A 42 -6.68 -2.85 -16.84
CA LEU A 42 -5.24 -2.63 -16.72
C LEU A 42 -4.45 -3.52 -17.70
N LEU A 43 -4.79 -4.81 -17.79
CA LEU A 43 -4.13 -5.73 -18.72
C LEU A 43 -4.32 -5.27 -20.18
N ASN A 44 -5.53 -4.85 -20.54
CA ASN A 44 -5.81 -4.30 -21.87
C ASN A 44 -4.96 -3.06 -22.16
N GLN A 45 -4.81 -2.14 -21.20
CA GLN A 45 -3.95 -0.94 -21.33
C GLN A 45 -2.46 -1.25 -21.44
N ILE A 46 -2.00 -2.36 -20.86
CA ILE A 46 -0.63 -2.86 -20.98
C ILE A 46 -0.39 -3.41 -22.39
N LEU A 47 -1.40 -4.04 -22.98
CA LEU A 47 -1.33 -4.70 -24.29
C LEU A 47 -1.53 -3.74 -25.48
N GLU A 48 -2.25 -2.64 -25.31
CA GLU A 48 -2.69 -1.74 -26.39
C GLU A 48 -1.56 -1.21 -27.29
N ASN A 49 -0.38 -0.97 -26.72
CA ASN A 49 0.77 -0.39 -27.44
C ASN A 49 1.92 -1.40 -27.69
N LYS A 50 1.66 -2.72 -27.54
CA LYS A 50 2.67 -3.74 -27.81
C LYS A 50 2.67 -4.12 -29.28
N GLU A 51 3.85 -4.08 -29.92
CA GLU A 51 4.03 -4.54 -31.31
C GLU A 51 3.53 -5.98 -31.52
N ASN A 52 3.77 -6.84 -30.54
CA ASN A 52 3.35 -8.24 -30.53
C ASN A 52 2.14 -8.48 -29.60
N LYS A 53 1.07 -7.69 -29.78
CA LYS A 53 -0.15 -7.78 -28.95
C LYS A 53 -0.70 -9.21 -28.87
N LYS A 54 -0.89 -9.88 -30.01
CA LYS A 54 -1.45 -11.25 -30.07
C LYS A 54 -0.61 -12.28 -29.32
N GLU A 55 0.71 -12.16 -29.38
CA GLU A 55 1.60 -13.07 -28.66
C GLU A 55 1.55 -12.80 -27.15
N SER A 56 1.49 -11.53 -26.77
CA SER A 56 1.38 -11.11 -25.38
C SER A 56 0.05 -11.56 -24.74
N GLU A 57 -1.05 -11.52 -25.51
CA GLU A 57 -2.36 -12.04 -25.10
C GLU A 57 -2.32 -13.55 -24.83
N LYS A 58 -1.72 -14.33 -25.75
CA LYS A 58 -1.57 -15.78 -25.56
C LYS A 58 -0.79 -16.13 -24.30
N ILE A 59 0.32 -15.41 -24.03
CA ILE A 59 1.12 -15.66 -22.82
C ILE A 59 0.28 -15.41 -21.56
N ILE A 60 -0.53 -14.35 -21.54
CA ILE A 60 -1.41 -14.04 -20.41
C ILE A 60 -2.49 -15.11 -20.26
N GLU A 61 -3.11 -15.56 -21.35
CA GLU A 61 -4.12 -16.63 -21.33
C GLU A 61 -3.53 -17.96 -20.84
N GLU A 62 -2.33 -18.33 -21.29
CA GLU A 62 -1.64 -19.53 -20.82
C GLU A 62 -1.35 -19.47 -19.32
N LYS A 63 -0.91 -18.31 -18.82
CA LYS A 63 -0.67 -18.12 -17.38
C LYS A 63 -1.98 -18.16 -16.59
N ARG A 64 -3.03 -17.50 -17.09
CA ARG A 64 -4.37 -17.49 -16.52
C ARG A 64 -4.92 -18.91 -16.39
N ASN A 65 -4.82 -19.72 -17.44
CA ASN A 65 -5.28 -21.11 -17.44
C ASN A 65 -4.50 -22.00 -16.47
N LYS A 66 -3.20 -21.78 -16.28
CA LYS A 66 -2.35 -22.56 -15.35
C LYS A 66 -2.60 -22.22 -13.88
N LEU A 67 -2.87 -20.96 -13.55
CA LEU A 67 -3.06 -20.48 -12.17
C LEU A 67 -4.52 -20.56 -11.70
N GLY A 68 -5.46 -20.52 -12.65
CA GLY A 68 -6.88 -20.30 -12.37
C GLY A 68 -7.19 -18.82 -12.15
N ASP A 69 -8.40 -18.41 -12.54
CA ASP A 69 -8.80 -17.00 -12.61
C ASP A 69 -8.60 -16.23 -11.31
N GLU A 70 -9.08 -16.77 -10.19
CA GLU A 70 -9.05 -16.05 -8.91
C GLU A 70 -7.62 -15.75 -8.43
N VAL A 71 -6.76 -16.77 -8.43
CA VAL A 71 -5.35 -16.65 -8.03
C VAL A 71 -4.58 -15.77 -9.03
N PHE A 72 -4.88 -15.88 -10.32
CA PHE A 72 -4.27 -15.05 -11.35
C PHE A 72 -4.57 -13.56 -11.11
N PHE A 73 -5.84 -13.20 -10.95
CA PHE A 73 -6.22 -11.80 -10.71
C PHE A 73 -5.64 -11.26 -9.40
N GLU A 74 -5.61 -12.06 -8.33
CA GLU A 74 -5.00 -11.63 -7.08
C GLU A 74 -3.48 -11.43 -7.23
N THR A 75 -2.80 -12.31 -7.96
CA THR A 75 -1.36 -12.21 -8.22
C THR A 75 -1.05 -10.97 -9.05
N VAL A 76 -1.79 -10.73 -10.14
CA VAL A 76 -1.64 -9.53 -10.97
C VAL A 76 -1.90 -8.26 -10.16
N ARG A 77 -2.91 -8.25 -9.29
CA ARG A 77 -3.19 -7.12 -8.39
C ARG A 77 -2.00 -6.83 -7.46
N ARG A 78 -1.44 -7.86 -6.83
CA ARG A 78 -0.27 -7.73 -5.94
C ARG A 78 0.94 -7.19 -6.70
N ILE A 79 1.20 -7.73 -7.89
CA ILE A 79 2.26 -7.24 -8.79
C ILE A 79 2.03 -5.76 -9.12
N ALA A 80 0.83 -5.39 -9.59
CA ALA A 80 0.53 -4.01 -9.98
C ALA A 80 0.65 -3.03 -8.81
N LEU A 81 0.20 -3.40 -7.60
CA LEU A 81 0.35 -2.57 -6.40
C LEU A 81 1.82 -2.40 -6.02
N TYR A 82 2.58 -3.49 -5.97
CA TYR A 82 4.01 -3.46 -5.66
C TYR A 82 4.78 -2.57 -6.66
N THR A 83 4.58 -2.81 -7.95
CA THR A 83 5.25 -2.03 -9.01
C THR A 83 4.86 -0.56 -8.97
N THR A 84 3.58 -0.24 -8.69
CA THR A 84 3.13 1.15 -8.53
C THR A 84 3.85 1.84 -7.38
N ASP A 85 3.91 1.18 -6.21
CA ASP A 85 4.47 1.77 -4.99
C ASP A 85 6.00 1.97 -5.13
N THR A 86 6.72 1.01 -5.72
CA THR A 86 8.16 1.10 -5.98
C THR A 86 8.50 2.23 -6.95
N LEU A 87 7.88 2.23 -8.14
CA LEU A 87 8.17 3.24 -9.16
C LEU A 87 7.77 4.65 -8.72
N TRP A 88 6.67 4.78 -7.98
CA TRP A 88 6.25 6.07 -7.46
C TRP A 88 7.25 6.61 -6.43
N MET A 89 7.79 5.75 -5.56
CA MET A 89 8.80 6.16 -4.60
C MET A 89 10.07 6.66 -5.29
N GLU A 90 10.56 5.91 -6.29
CA GLU A 90 11.70 6.33 -7.12
C GLU A 90 11.43 7.65 -7.83
N HIS A 91 10.22 7.83 -8.38
CA HIS A 91 9.83 9.07 -9.05
C HIS A 91 9.73 10.26 -8.10
N LEU A 92 9.23 10.07 -6.86
CA LEU A 92 9.21 11.15 -5.85
C LEU A 92 10.62 11.66 -5.55
N GLU A 93 11.57 10.76 -5.38
CA GLU A 93 12.99 11.10 -5.18
C GLU A 93 13.55 11.83 -6.41
N ALA A 94 13.29 11.30 -7.60
CA ALA A 94 13.75 11.91 -8.86
C ALA A 94 13.15 13.33 -9.07
N MET A 95 11.90 13.56 -8.68
CA MET A 95 11.26 14.87 -8.72
C MET A 95 11.85 15.86 -7.71
N ASP A 96 12.28 15.40 -6.53
CA ASP A 96 12.97 16.25 -5.55
C ASP A 96 14.35 16.68 -6.04
N TYR A 97 15.11 15.75 -6.64
CA TYR A 97 16.36 16.08 -7.34
C TYR A 97 16.11 17.04 -8.50
N LEU A 98 15.07 16.81 -9.31
CA LEU A 98 14.72 17.71 -10.41
C LEU A 98 14.47 19.12 -9.89
N ARG A 99 13.67 19.26 -8.83
CA ARG A 99 13.35 20.55 -8.20
C ARG A 99 14.60 21.31 -7.75
N SER A 100 15.55 20.62 -7.13
CA SER A 100 16.82 21.26 -6.72
C SER A 100 17.68 21.65 -7.94
N SER A 101 17.72 20.81 -8.98
CA SER A 101 18.53 21.04 -10.19
C SER A 101 18.03 22.22 -11.06
N VAL A 102 16.72 22.41 -11.20
CA VAL A 102 16.16 23.49 -12.04
C VAL A 102 16.43 24.87 -11.44
N ASN A 103 16.50 24.97 -10.11
CA ASN A 103 16.86 26.21 -9.43
C ASN A 103 18.30 26.63 -9.75
N LEU A 104 19.21 25.67 -9.95
CA LEU A 104 20.57 25.94 -10.40
C LEU A 104 20.63 26.30 -11.90
N ARG A 105 19.68 25.83 -12.72
CA ARG A 105 19.59 26.19 -14.15
C ARG A 105 18.99 27.57 -14.40
N ALA A 106 18.38 28.20 -13.39
CA ALA A 106 17.84 29.55 -13.44
C ALA A 106 18.87 30.61 -13.90
N TYR A 107 20.17 30.37 -13.63
CA TYR A 107 21.25 31.25 -14.06
C TYR A 107 21.41 31.34 -15.59
N GLY A 108 20.85 30.40 -16.35
CA GLY A 108 20.86 30.37 -17.82
C GLY A 108 19.70 31.11 -18.50
N GLN A 109 19.03 32.04 -17.81
CA GLN A 109 17.87 32.81 -18.32
C GLN A 109 16.64 31.96 -18.71
N ARG A 110 16.52 30.73 -18.19
CA ARG A 110 15.32 29.91 -18.35
C ARG A 110 14.48 29.95 -17.08
N GLU A 111 13.16 29.97 -17.24
CA GLU A 111 12.24 29.91 -16.10
C GLU A 111 12.25 28.51 -15.47
N PRO A 112 12.67 28.35 -14.19
CA PRO A 112 12.82 27.04 -13.55
C PRO A 112 11.54 26.21 -13.51
N ILE A 113 10.39 26.85 -13.30
CA ILE A 113 9.10 26.18 -13.23
C ILE A 113 8.67 25.58 -14.57
N VAL A 114 9.05 26.21 -15.69
CA VAL A 114 8.74 25.71 -17.04
C VAL A 114 9.55 24.44 -17.32
N GLU A 115 10.84 24.46 -16.99
CA GLU A 115 11.71 23.29 -17.11
C GLU A 115 11.23 22.15 -16.19
N TYR A 116 10.90 22.45 -14.93
CA TYR A 116 10.36 21.46 -14.00
C TYR A 116 9.08 20.80 -14.50
N LYS A 117 8.13 21.58 -15.02
CA LYS A 117 6.87 21.06 -15.60
C LYS A 117 7.16 20.13 -16.79
N LYS A 118 8.06 20.55 -17.69
CA LYS A 118 8.40 19.80 -18.89
C LYS A 118 9.12 18.50 -18.57
N GLU A 119 10.18 18.57 -17.79
CA GLU A 119 11.03 17.43 -17.42
C GLU A 119 10.29 16.48 -16.48
N GLY A 120 9.55 17.02 -15.50
CA GLY A 120 8.72 16.22 -14.60
C GLY A 120 7.58 15.48 -15.31
N LEU A 121 6.97 16.07 -16.34
CA LEU A 121 5.98 15.37 -17.18
C LEU A 121 6.64 14.27 -18.01
N PHE A 122 7.83 14.51 -18.54
CA PHE A 122 8.59 13.50 -19.28
C PHE A 122 8.94 12.31 -18.39
N MET A 123 9.51 12.55 -17.21
CA MET A 123 9.84 11.51 -16.22
C MET A 123 8.60 10.72 -15.79
N PHE A 124 7.47 11.40 -15.59
CA PHE A 124 6.21 10.72 -15.26
C PHE A 124 5.72 9.80 -16.39
N LYS A 125 5.83 10.23 -17.65
CA LYS A 125 5.48 9.38 -18.81
C LYS A 125 6.40 8.18 -18.95
N GLU A 126 7.71 8.35 -18.70
CA GLU A 126 8.67 7.25 -18.69
C GLU A 126 8.38 6.27 -17.54
N MET A 127 8.05 6.76 -16.35
CA MET A 127 7.62 5.94 -15.22
C MET A 127 6.34 5.14 -15.56
N GLU A 128 5.36 5.76 -16.22
CA GLU A 128 4.13 5.09 -16.66
C GLU A 128 4.41 3.97 -17.69
N LYS A 129 5.37 4.19 -18.58
CA LYS A 129 5.82 3.18 -19.53
C LYS A 129 6.54 2.03 -18.82
N ALA A 130 7.48 2.37 -17.93
CA ALA A 130 8.21 1.40 -17.12
C ALA A 130 7.26 0.54 -16.27
N PHE A 131 6.21 1.15 -15.71
CA PHE A 131 5.16 0.44 -14.98
C PHE A 131 4.52 -0.66 -15.85
N LYS A 132 4.08 -0.33 -17.07
CA LYS A 132 3.45 -1.31 -17.98
C LYS A 132 4.43 -2.45 -18.33
N GLU A 133 5.69 -2.12 -18.60
CA GLU A 133 6.72 -3.09 -18.96
C GLU A 133 7.07 -4.01 -17.78
N GLN A 134 7.27 -3.46 -16.59
CA GLN A 134 7.59 -4.22 -15.39
C GLN A 134 6.43 -5.13 -14.96
N VAL A 135 5.19 -4.65 -14.95
CA VAL A 135 4.02 -5.49 -14.63
C VAL A 135 3.93 -6.66 -15.61
N PHE A 136 4.08 -6.40 -16.91
CA PHE A 136 4.05 -7.47 -17.91
C PHE A 136 5.18 -8.48 -17.71
N SER A 137 6.41 -8.01 -17.50
CA SER A 137 7.58 -8.86 -17.27
C SER A 137 7.42 -9.72 -16.02
N LEU A 138 6.89 -9.16 -14.94
CA LEU A 138 6.59 -9.90 -13.71
C LEU A 138 5.51 -10.96 -13.94
N ILE A 139 4.48 -10.67 -14.75
CA ILE A 139 3.46 -11.67 -15.13
C ILE A 139 4.07 -12.83 -15.92
N GLN A 140 5.01 -12.55 -16.82
CA GLN A 140 5.69 -13.59 -17.60
C GLN A 140 6.52 -14.53 -16.71
N THR A 141 7.16 -13.98 -15.69
CA THR A 141 8.04 -14.69 -14.76
C THR A 141 7.31 -15.38 -13.60
N ILE A 142 5.97 -15.28 -13.52
CA ILE A 142 5.21 -16.03 -12.51
C ILE A 142 5.49 -17.53 -12.67
N ASN A 143 6.16 -18.10 -11.67
CA ASN A 143 6.36 -19.53 -11.51
C ASN A 143 5.14 -20.12 -10.82
N VAL A 144 4.55 -21.14 -11.44
CA VAL A 144 3.39 -21.84 -10.91
C VAL A 144 3.89 -22.91 -9.94
N GLU A 145 4.35 -22.49 -8.78
CA GLU A 145 4.47 -23.41 -7.65
C GLU A 145 3.08 -23.48 -7.00
N ILE A 146 2.33 -24.53 -7.35
CA ILE A 146 1.07 -24.86 -6.69
C ILE A 146 1.44 -25.19 -5.25
N GLN A 147 1.36 -24.20 -4.35
CA GLN A 147 1.37 -24.50 -2.94
C GLN A 147 0.03 -25.19 -2.63
N PRO A 148 0.04 -26.45 -2.17
CA PRO A 148 -1.19 -27.06 -1.67
C PRO A 148 -1.69 -26.16 -0.54
N LYS A 149 -2.94 -25.72 -0.67
CA LYS A 149 -3.64 -24.81 0.23
C LYS A 149 -3.53 -25.37 1.66
N MET A 150 -2.56 -24.89 2.43
CA MET A 150 -2.52 -25.15 3.87
C MET A 150 -3.70 -24.41 4.48
N GLU A 151 -4.54 -25.16 5.17
CA GLU A 151 -5.74 -24.70 5.85
C GLU A 151 -5.43 -23.49 6.75
N GLU A 152 -6.38 -22.57 6.79
CA GLU A 152 -6.35 -21.35 7.59
C GLU A 152 -6.01 -21.65 9.05
N SER A 153 -4.77 -21.37 9.44
CA SER A 153 -4.44 -21.08 10.83
C SER A 153 -4.15 -19.60 10.92
N SER A 154 -5.15 -18.85 11.36
CA SER A 154 -5.01 -17.45 11.74
C SER A 154 -3.85 -17.30 12.75
N PRO A 155 -2.77 -16.56 12.44
CA PRO A 155 -1.85 -16.20 13.49
C PRO A 155 -2.52 -15.11 14.31
N LYS A 156 -2.97 -15.46 15.53
CA LYS A 156 -3.26 -14.45 16.55
C LYS A 156 -1.97 -13.66 16.76
N GLN A 157 -1.92 -12.45 16.22
CA GLN A 157 -0.88 -11.48 16.55
C GLN A 157 -0.89 -11.28 18.06
N THR A 158 0.05 -11.90 18.74
CA THR A 158 0.34 -11.57 20.13
C THR A 158 1.26 -10.36 20.04
N LEU A 159 0.72 -9.18 20.35
CA LEU A 159 1.52 -7.96 20.53
C LEU A 159 2.50 -8.22 21.67
N VAL A 160 3.75 -8.53 21.34
CA VAL A 160 4.85 -8.54 22.31
C VAL A 160 5.36 -7.11 22.42
N THR A 161 4.85 -6.36 23.38
CA THR A 161 5.47 -5.11 23.81
C THR A 161 6.70 -5.46 24.64
N SER A 162 7.86 -5.58 24.00
CA SER A 162 9.14 -5.67 24.69
C SER A 162 9.60 -4.27 25.06
N HIS A 163 9.21 -3.78 26.23
CA HIS A 163 9.94 -2.77 27.02
C HIS A 163 9.60 -3.01 28.49
N ASN A 164 10.55 -3.56 29.24
CA ASN A 164 10.57 -3.48 30.69
C ASN A 164 12.04 -3.38 31.11
N GLU A 165 12.41 -2.21 31.64
CA GLU A 165 13.66 -2.04 32.39
C GLU A 165 13.62 -2.91 33.66
N PRO A 166 14.76 -3.44 34.11
CA PRO A 166 14.82 -4.23 35.32
C PRO A 166 14.86 -3.30 36.53
N ASN A 167 13.79 -3.28 37.32
CA ASN A 167 13.90 -2.79 38.69
C ASN A 167 14.11 -3.99 39.62
N GLU A 168 15.29 -4.01 40.22
CA GLU A 168 15.73 -4.96 41.22
C GLU A 168 14.87 -4.87 42.50
N PHE A 169 14.92 -5.94 43.27
CA PHE A 169 14.44 -6.15 44.63
C PHE A 169 13.05 -6.78 44.86
N SER A 170 13.14 -7.86 45.66
CA SER A 170 12.15 -8.55 46.49
C SER A 170 11.45 -9.79 45.91
N ASP A 171 12.11 -10.92 46.20
CA ASP A 171 11.57 -12.21 46.63
C ASP A 171 10.04 -12.31 46.83
N THR A 172 9.41 -13.29 46.18
CA THR A 172 8.88 -14.53 46.81
C THR A 172 7.86 -15.22 45.90
N LYS A 173 7.99 -16.54 45.77
CA LYS A 173 6.97 -17.44 45.21
C LYS A 173 5.63 -17.24 45.93
N LYS A 174 4.52 -17.10 45.18
CA LYS A 174 3.20 -17.63 45.56
C LYS A 174 2.23 -17.71 44.36
N LEU A 175 1.66 -18.91 44.23
CA LEU A 175 0.49 -19.25 43.41
C LEU A 175 -0.69 -18.33 43.79
N ALA A 176 -1.36 -17.70 42.82
CA ALA A 176 -2.55 -16.89 43.12
C ALA A 176 -3.64 -17.04 42.04
N GLU A 177 -4.82 -17.33 42.56
CA GLU A 177 -6.06 -17.74 41.92
C GLU A 177 -6.69 -16.69 41.01
N LYS A 178 -7.41 -17.19 40.01
CA LYS A 178 -8.22 -16.45 39.05
C LYS A 178 -9.42 -15.82 39.77
N LYS A 179 -9.31 -14.56 40.22
CA LYS A 179 -10.48 -13.77 40.64
C LYS A 179 -11.26 -13.35 39.40
N SER A 180 -12.44 -13.96 39.19
CA SER A 180 -13.45 -13.46 38.26
C SER A 180 -14.11 -12.22 38.87
N ASN A 181 -13.94 -11.06 38.21
CA ASN A 181 -14.68 -9.85 38.57
C ASN A 181 -16.15 -10.02 38.17
N ILE A 182 -17.00 -10.44 39.12
CA ILE A 182 -18.46 -10.46 38.95
C ILE A 182 -18.98 -9.02 38.86
N GLY A 183 -19.73 -8.71 37.81
CA GLY A 183 -20.26 -7.38 37.55
C GLY A 183 -21.43 -7.03 38.47
N ARG A 184 -21.61 -5.74 38.77
CA ARG A 184 -22.60 -5.23 39.74
C ARG A 184 -24.05 -5.66 39.44
N ASN A 185 -24.39 -5.93 38.18
CA ASN A 185 -25.73 -6.37 37.74
C ASN A 185 -25.83 -7.89 37.47
N ASP A 186 -24.76 -8.66 37.60
CA ASP A 186 -24.75 -10.10 37.34
C ASP A 186 -25.52 -10.90 38.41
N PRO A 187 -25.94 -12.14 38.13
CA PRO A 187 -26.56 -13.02 39.11
C PRO A 187 -25.62 -13.23 40.31
N CYS A 188 -26.13 -13.10 41.54
CA CYS A 188 -25.34 -13.38 42.73
C CYS A 188 -24.97 -14.86 42.78
N PRO A 189 -23.69 -15.22 43.02
CA PRO A 189 -23.27 -16.61 43.17
C PRO A 189 -23.82 -17.28 44.45
N CYS A 190 -24.51 -16.52 45.31
CA CYS A 190 -24.99 -16.94 46.62
C CYS A 190 -26.32 -17.74 46.61
N SER A 191 -26.68 -18.40 45.50
CA SER A 191 -27.93 -19.18 45.32
C SER A 191 -29.24 -18.44 45.61
N SER A 192 -29.19 -17.13 45.86
CA SER A 192 -30.34 -16.32 46.28
C SER A 192 -31.23 -15.89 45.11
N GLY A 193 -30.79 -16.12 43.87
CA GLY A 193 -31.51 -15.75 42.64
C GLY A 193 -31.59 -14.24 42.36
N ARG A 194 -30.94 -13.39 43.15
CA ARG A 194 -30.95 -11.92 43.00
C ARG A 194 -29.67 -11.39 42.32
N LYS A 195 -29.74 -10.20 41.71
CA LYS A 195 -28.55 -9.52 41.14
C LYS A 195 -27.54 -9.13 42.23
N TYR A 196 -26.24 -9.18 41.93
CA TYR A 196 -25.14 -9.01 42.89
C TYR A 196 -25.29 -7.74 43.74
N LYS A 197 -25.58 -6.57 43.14
CA LYS A 197 -25.83 -5.31 43.86
C LYS A 197 -26.95 -5.34 44.90
N LYS A 198 -27.96 -6.20 44.72
CA LYS A 198 -29.09 -6.31 45.65
C LYS A 198 -28.86 -7.37 46.73
N CYS A 199 -27.70 -8.01 46.75
CA CYS A 199 -27.36 -9.06 47.71
C CYS A 199 -26.02 -8.79 48.41
N HIS A 200 -24.92 -8.73 47.67
CA HIS A 200 -23.55 -8.63 48.22
C HIS A 200 -22.74 -7.45 47.67
N GLY A 201 -23.28 -6.71 46.70
CA GLY A 201 -22.58 -5.59 46.04
C GLY A 201 -23.00 -4.22 46.57
N ALA A 202 -22.74 -3.94 47.85
CA ALA A 202 -22.84 -2.59 48.41
C ALA A 202 -22.10 -1.58 47.50
#